data_AF-A0A6N9BJA7-F1
#
_entry.id   AF-A0A6N9BJA7-F1
#
_cell.length_a   1.000
_cell.length_b   1.000
_cell.length_c   1.000
_cell.angle_alpha   90.00
_cell.angle_beta   90.00
_cell.angle_gamma   90.00
#
_symmetry.space_group_name_H-M   'P 1'
#
loop_
_entity.id
_entity.type
_entity.pdbx_description
1 polymer ?
#
loop_
_entity_poly.entity_id
_entity_poly.type
_entity_poly.pdbx_seq_one_letter_code
_entity_poly.pdbx_strand_id
1 'polypeptide(L)'
;MGRARPARGGPRERRQLAGRVLHHGAGAGVSPVAATGNGSALRPGFRTPVPDSQQVFRRVLRAMSEPGSLQNIAVDLAPPAPLDRATAALCLTLLDFETPVWLDAAADGEEVRAWLRFHCGCPLVEETDAARFAVMAAPSEMPALGAFPLGSEAYPDEGTTVILQVPSLESGEAVTLRGPGIEDCREFRAAGIAGSFWKQRREMEALFPQGVDLVFASGASLAAVPRSTEVRF
;
A
#
# COMPACT_ATOMS: atom_id res chain seq x y z
N MET A 1 18.05 64.84 -23.46
CA MET A 1 19.47 64.44 -23.31
C MET A 1 19.47 62.92 -23.12
N GLY A 2 20.22 62.05 -23.82
CA GLY A 2 21.54 62.14 -24.48
C GLY A 2 22.65 61.74 -23.48
N ARG A 3 23.59 60.80 -23.69
CA ARG A 3 24.13 60.01 -24.85
C ARG A 3 24.25 58.51 -24.44
N ALA A 4 24.33 57.43 -25.25
CA ALA A 4 24.40 57.12 -26.70
C ALA A 4 25.76 56.59 -27.26
N ARG A 5 25.86 55.24 -27.44
CA ARG A 5 26.89 54.43 -28.18
C ARG A 5 28.35 54.44 -27.63
N PRO A 6 29.28 53.51 -28.05
CA PRO A 6 29.22 52.39 -29.01
C PRO A 6 29.19 51.00 -28.28
N ALA A 7 29.75 49.82 -28.65
CA ALA A 7 30.72 49.38 -29.68
C ALA A 7 30.49 47.93 -30.25
N ARG A 8 31.51 47.04 -30.23
CA ARG A 8 31.65 45.77 -31.00
C ARG A 8 32.67 44.79 -30.37
N GLY A 9 32.50 43.49 -30.59
CA GLY A 9 33.53 42.43 -30.47
C GLY A 9 33.25 41.31 -31.48
N GLY A 10 34.28 40.81 -32.19
CA GLY A 10 34.13 39.90 -33.35
C GLY A 10 34.16 38.39 -33.04
N PRO A 11 33.86 37.53 -34.04
CA PRO A 11 33.83 36.08 -33.88
C PRO A 11 35.22 35.46 -33.73
N ARG A 12 35.30 34.32 -33.02
CA ARG A 12 36.51 33.49 -32.94
C ARG A 12 36.41 32.32 -33.92
N GLU A 13 37.14 32.41 -35.02
CA GLU A 13 37.46 31.22 -35.82
C GLU A 13 38.29 30.22 -34.99
N ARG A 14 38.06 28.92 -35.20
CA ARG A 14 39.06 27.89 -34.90
C ARG A 14 39.23 26.99 -36.12
N ARG A 15 40.49 26.84 -36.53
CA ARG A 15 40.90 26.12 -37.74
C ARG A 15 40.48 24.66 -37.71
N GLN A 16 40.04 24.16 -38.86
CA GLN A 16 40.13 22.73 -39.18
C GLN A 16 41.60 22.33 -39.41
N LEU A 17 41.93 21.07 -39.13
CA LEU A 17 43.12 20.38 -39.60
C LEU A 17 42.71 18.94 -39.92
N ALA A 18 43.17 18.41 -41.05
CA ALA A 18 42.56 17.25 -41.70
C ALA A 18 43.40 15.96 -41.60
N GLY A 19 42.73 14.83 -41.75
CA GLY A 19 43.30 13.47 -41.67
C GLY A 19 42.48 12.61 -40.70
N ARG A 20 42.08 11.38 -41.04
CA ARG A 20 42.38 10.56 -42.23
C ARG A 20 41.23 9.55 -42.43
N VAL A 21 40.83 9.27 -43.67
CA VAL A 21 39.77 8.29 -43.99
C VAL A 21 40.38 6.90 -44.19
N LEU A 22 39.73 5.87 -43.62
CA LEU A 22 39.85 4.46 -44.01
C LEU A 22 38.45 3.80 -43.95
N HIS A 23 38.32 2.59 -44.52
CA HIS A 23 37.08 2.08 -45.11
C HIS A 23 36.16 1.28 -44.18
N HIS A 24 34.95 1.00 -44.68
CA HIS A 24 33.98 0.04 -44.12
C HIS A 24 34.60 -1.31 -43.74
N GLY A 25 34.20 -1.82 -42.57
CA GLY A 25 34.03 -3.24 -42.30
C GLY A 25 32.58 -3.48 -41.89
N ALA A 26 31.95 -4.55 -42.37
CA ALA A 26 30.52 -4.80 -42.16
C ALA A 26 30.26 -6.01 -41.26
N GLY A 27 29.14 -5.99 -40.55
CA GLY A 27 28.40 -7.20 -40.17
C GLY A 27 28.98 -8.10 -39.08
N ALA A 28 28.81 -7.70 -37.82
CA ALA A 28 28.72 -8.65 -36.70
C ALA A 28 27.56 -8.20 -35.78
N GLY A 29 26.34 -8.57 -36.15
CA GLY A 29 25.15 -8.27 -35.34
C GLY A 29 25.16 -9.09 -34.06
N VAL A 30 25.36 -8.45 -32.92
CA VAL A 30 25.19 -9.09 -31.61
C VAL A 30 23.69 -9.28 -31.38
N SER A 31 23.18 -10.44 -31.80
CA SER A 31 21.83 -10.87 -31.45
C SER A 31 21.72 -10.92 -29.92
N PRO A 32 20.73 -10.28 -29.30
CA PRO A 32 20.50 -10.45 -27.87
C PRO A 32 20.15 -11.92 -27.63
N VAL A 33 20.95 -12.59 -26.79
CA VAL A 33 20.65 -13.96 -26.35
C VAL A 33 19.32 -13.90 -25.62
N ALA A 34 18.32 -14.62 -26.14
CA ALA A 34 17.00 -14.69 -25.50
C ALA A 34 17.16 -15.36 -24.12
N ALA A 35 17.03 -14.58 -23.06
CA ALA A 35 17.08 -15.07 -21.70
C ALA A 35 15.81 -15.88 -21.40
N THR A 36 15.83 -17.18 -21.68
CA THR A 36 14.77 -18.13 -21.33
C THR A 36 14.79 -18.44 -19.83
N GLY A 37 14.56 -17.41 -19.01
CA GLY A 37 13.94 -17.60 -17.70
C GLY A 37 12.43 -17.47 -17.86
N ASN A 38 11.66 -18.33 -17.21
CA ASN A 38 10.20 -18.18 -17.11
C ASN A 38 9.84 -17.05 -16.13
N GLY A 39 10.28 -15.83 -16.43
CA GLY A 39 9.88 -14.65 -15.70
C GLY A 39 8.41 -14.36 -15.97
N SER A 40 7.54 -14.63 -15.00
CA SER A 40 6.17 -14.10 -15.02
C SER A 40 6.26 -12.58 -15.15
N ALA A 41 5.58 -12.02 -16.16
CA ALA A 41 5.64 -10.59 -16.44
C ALA A 41 4.96 -9.83 -15.28
N LEU A 42 5.77 -9.19 -14.44
CA LEU A 42 5.29 -8.57 -13.21
C LEU A 42 4.17 -7.56 -13.50
N ARG A 43 3.05 -7.70 -12.79
CA ARG A 43 1.91 -6.80 -12.96
C ARG A 43 2.28 -5.35 -12.58
N PRO A 44 1.68 -4.35 -13.24
CA PRO A 44 1.94 -2.95 -12.92
C PRO A 44 1.47 -2.59 -11.51
N GLY A 45 2.07 -1.53 -10.97
CA GLY A 45 1.53 -0.79 -9.82
C GLY A 45 0.61 0.33 -10.31
N PHE A 46 0.59 1.45 -9.59
CA PHE A 46 -0.14 2.65 -10.01
C PHE A 46 0.31 3.17 -11.38
N ARG A 47 -0.66 3.60 -12.19
CA ARG A 47 -0.43 4.17 -13.53
C ARG A 47 0.09 5.61 -13.45
N THR A 48 -0.29 6.35 -12.40
CA THR A 48 0.18 7.70 -12.09
C THR A 48 0.62 7.74 -10.60
N PRO A 49 1.77 7.17 -10.23
CA PRO A 49 2.09 6.82 -8.84
C PRO A 49 1.88 7.92 -7.80
N VAL A 50 2.34 9.16 -8.04
CA VAL A 50 2.21 10.26 -7.07
C VAL A 50 0.76 10.78 -6.96
N PRO A 51 0.03 11.10 -8.06
CA PRO A 51 -1.40 11.39 -7.98
C PRO A 51 -2.25 10.27 -7.36
N ASP A 52 -1.97 9.02 -7.73
CA ASP A 52 -2.75 7.84 -7.34
C ASP A 52 -2.57 7.53 -5.85
N SER A 53 -1.32 7.45 -5.35
CA SER A 53 -1.04 7.21 -3.92
C SER A 53 -1.58 8.35 -3.05
N GLN A 54 -1.44 9.62 -3.48
CA GLN A 54 -2.06 10.74 -2.77
C GLN A 54 -3.60 10.67 -2.77
N GLN A 55 -4.24 10.15 -3.83
CA GLN A 55 -5.68 9.95 -3.84
C GLN A 55 -6.09 8.88 -2.81
N VAL A 56 -5.40 7.74 -2.80
CA VAL A 56 -5.66 6.63 -1.88
C VAL A 56 -5.36 7.03 -0.43
N PHE A 57 -4.25 7.72 -0.16
CA PHE A 57 -3.88 8.19 1.18
C PHE A 57 -4.96 9.10 1.77
N ARG A 58 -5.56 9.99 0.96
CA ARG A 58 -6.72 10.80 1.38
C ARG A 58 -7.98 9.98 1.68
N ARG A 59 -8.14 8.79 1.07
CA ARG A 59 -9.21 7.84 1.43
C ARG A 59 -8.91 7.10 2.73
N VAL A 60 -7.66 6.68 2.94
CA VAL A 60 -7.22 6.05 4.20
C VAL A 60 -7.39 7.02 5.37
N LEU A 61 -6.85 8.24 5.26
CA LEU A 61 -7.02 9.28 6.27
C LEU A 61 -8.51 9.52 6.58
N ARG A 62 -9.37 9.60 5.56
CA ARG A 62 -10.80 9.82 5.78
C ARG A 62 -11.49 8.63 6.46
N ALA A 63 -11.15 7.40 6.10
CA ALA A 63 -11.69 6.21 6.76
C ALA A 63 -11.21 6.10 8.22
N MET A 64 -9.97 6.48 8.51
CA MET A 64 -9.43 6.54 9.88
C MET A 64 -10.05 7.69 10.70
N SER A 65 -10.31 8.86 10.10
CA SER A 65 -10.90 10.01 10.79
C SER A 65 -12.43 9.98 10.87
N GLU A 66 -13.08 9.12 10.09
CA GLU A 66 -14.52 8.82 10.15
C GLU A 66 -14.71 7.28 10.23
N PRO A 67 -14.41 6.64 11.38
CA PRO A 67 -14.36 5.18 11.50
C PRO A 67 -15.64 4.48 11.04
N GLY A 68 -15.51 3.40 10.28
CA GLY A 68 -16.61 2.68 9.64
C GLY A 68 -17.27 3.40 8.45
N SER A 69 -16.76 4.55 7.99
CA SER A 69 -17.22 5.16 6.73
C SER A 69 -16.67 4.41 5.51
N LEU A 70 -17.53 4.13 4.54
CA LEU A 70 -17.13 3.54 3.26
C LEU A 70 -16.45 4.60 2.39
N GLN A 71 -15.26 4.29 1.88
CA GLN A 71 -14.46 5.11 0.99
C GLN A 71 -14.11 4.34 -0.29
N ASN A 72 -14.36 4.95 -1.45
CA ASN A 72 -14.10 4.31 -2.75
C ASN A 72 -12.74 4.76 -3.33
N ILE A 73 -11.94 3.79 -3.75
CA ILE A 73 -10.69 3.97 -4.48
C ILE A 73 -10.99 4.06 -5.98
N ALA A 74 -10.55 5.14 -6.62
CA ALA A 74 -10.79 5.44 -8.02
C ALA A 74 -9.49 5.44 -8.84
N VAL A 75 -8.67 4.40 -8.62
CA VAL A 75 -7.45 4.12 -9.39
C VAL A 75 -7.68 2.89 -10.28
N ASP A 76 -7.11 2.89 -11.47
CA ASP A 76 -7.12 1.71 -12.35
C ASP A 76 -5.89 0.86 -12.03
N LEU A 77 -6.13 -0.32 -11.46
CA LEU A 77 -5.12 -1.25 -10.96
C LEU A 77 -5.63 -2.69 -11.12
N ALA A 78 -4.74 -3.56 -11.60
CA ALA A 78 -4.97 -4.98 -11.85
C ALA A 78 -3.85 -5.80 -11.16
N PRO A 79 -3.93 -5.97 -9.82
CA PRO A 79 -2.88 -6.61 -9.02
C PRO A 79 -2.78 -8.12 -9.26
N PRO A 80 -1.74 -8.80 -8.72
CA PRO A 80 -1.70 -10.26 -8.64
C PRO A 80 -2.84 -10.81 -7.79
N ALA A 81 -3.34 -12.00 -8.14
CA ALA A 81 -4.34 -12.69 -7.32
C ALA A 81 -3.67 -13.24 -6.04
N PRO A 82 -4.39 -13.29 -4.89
CA PRO A 82 -5.81 -12.98 -4.71
C PRO A 82 -6.12 -11.51 -4.35
N LEU A 83 -5.17 -10.58 -4.44
CA LEU A 83 -5.36 -9.22 -3.95
C LEU A 83 -6.47 -8.47 -4.73
N ASP A 84 -7.36 -7.82 -3.99
CA ASP A 84 -8.32 -6.86 -4.51
C ASP A 84 -7.63 -5.55 -4.88
N ARG A 85 -8.27 -4.77 -5.76
CA ARG A 85 -7.83 -3.42 -6.14
C ARG A 85 -7.64 -2.52 -4.92
N ALA A 86 -8.56 -2.58 -3.95
CA ALA A 86 -8.47 -1.80 -2.72
C ALA A 86 -7.26 -2.21 -1.86
N THR A 87 -7.08 -3.52 -1.61
CA THR A 87 -5.95 -4.09 -0.86
C THR A 87 -4.61 -3.72 -1.50
N ALA A 88 -4.49 -3.92 -2.81
CA ALA A 88 -3.29 -3.60 -3.56
C ALA A 88 -2.98 -2.09 -3.60
N ALA A 89 -4.01 -1.24 -3.72
CA ALA A 89 -3.83 0.20 -3.67
C ALA A 89 -3.44 0.71 -2.28
N LEU A 90 -3.94 0.08 -1.20
CA LEU A 90 -3.45 0.31 0.17
C LEU A 90 -1.96 -0.04 0.28
N CYS A 91 -1.56 -1.21 -0.22
CA CYS A 91 -0.17 -1.66 -0.23
C CYS A 91 0.76 -0.64 -0.90
N LEU A 92 0.45 -0.21 -2.14
CA LEU A 92 1.20 0.79 -2.91
C LEU A 92 1.22 2.21 -2.32
N THR A 93 0.47 2.45 -1.23
CA THR A 93 0.32 3.77 -0.61
C THR A 93 0.88 3.84 0.79
N LEU A 94 0.92 2.71 1.50
CA LEU A 94 1.25 2.63 2.93
C LEU A 94 2.50 1.80 3.24
N LEU A 95 3.01 1.02 2.28
CA LEU A 95 4.15 0.13 2.46
C LEU A 95 5.40 0.67 1.76
N ASP A 96 6.51 0.66 2.47
CA ASP A 96 7.84 1.00 1.99
C ASP A 96 8.91 0.07 2.62
N PHE A 97 10.19 0.40 2.42
CA PHE A 97 11.31 -0.40 2.92
C PHE A 97 11.50 -0.37 4.45
N GLU A 98 10.86 0.57 5.16
CA GLU A 98 10.88 0.69 6.62
C GLU A 98 9.69 -0.03 7.29
N THR A 99 8.75 -0.57 6.49
CA THR A 99 7.56 -1.29 6.98
C THR A 99 7.63 -2.80 6.72
N PRO A 100 8.05 -3.63 7.70
CA PRO A 100 7.89 -5.09 7.63
C PRO A 100 6.43 -5.53 7.47
N VAL A 101 6.18 -6.50 6.57
CA VAL A 101 4.83 -6.95 6.22
C VAL A 101 4.69 -8.46 6.43
N TRP A 102 3.68 -8.85 7.20
CA TRP A 102 3.22 -10.24 7.30
C TRP A 102 2.07 -10.49 6.31
N LEU A 103 2.05 -11.66 5.68
CA LEU A 103 1.01 -12.08 4.73
C LEU A 103 0.31 -13.33 5.26
N ASP A 104 -1.02 -13.41 5.12
CA ASP A 104 -1.71 -14.69 5.37
C ASP A 104 -1.45 -15.71 4.27
N ALA A 105 -1.68 -16.99 4.56
CA ALA A 105 -1.39 -18.10 3.64
C ALA A 105 -2.15 -18.02 2.30
N ALA A 106 -3.19 -17.19 2.20
CA ALA A 106 -3.90 -16.90 0.95
C ALA A 106 -3.20 -15.78 0.15
N ALA A 107 -2.75 -14.71 0.81
CA ALA A 107 -2.01 -13.62 0.18
C ALA A 107 -0.56 -14.00 -0.17
N ASP A 108 0.05 -14.98 0.50
CA ASP A 108 1.49 -15.28 0.46
C ASP A 108 2.00 -16.00 -0.81
N GLY A 109 1.34 -15.80 -1.96
CA GLY A 109 1.75 -16.37 -3.24
C GLY A 109 3.00 -15.71 -3.83
N GLU A 110 3.78 -16.44 -4.63
CA GLU A 110 5.00 -15.93 -5.28
C GLU A 110 4.76 -14.66 -6.11
N GLU A 111 3.64 -14.58 -6.84
CA GLU A 111 3.27 -13.39 -7.64
C GLU A 111 3.05 -12.16 -6.74
N VAL A 112 2.47 -12.35 -5.55
CA VAL A 112 2.24 -11.28 -4.56
C VAL A 112 3.55 -10.89 -3.86
N ARG A 113 4.33 -11.88 -3.38
CA ARG A 113 5.65 -11.65 -2.77
C ARG A 113 6.58 -10.86 -3.71
N ALA A 114 6.58 -11.19 -5.00
CA ALA A 114 7.38 -10.49 -6.02
C ALA A 114 6.87 -9.07 -6.29
N TRP A 115 5.55 -8.89 -6.40
CA TRP A 115 4.92 -7.60 -6.70
C TRP A 115 5.11 -6.59 -5.56
N LEU A 116 4.92 -7.01 -4.30
CA LEU A 116 5.17 -6.17 -3.11
C LEU A 116 6.65 -5.77 -3.01
N ARG A 117 7.57 -6.72 -3.15
CA ARG A 117 9.02 -6.44 -3.10
C ARG A 117 9.51 -5.51 -4.22
N PHE A 118 8.86 -5.53 -5.39
CA PHE A 118 9.24 -4.65 -6.50
C PHE A 118 8.63 -3.24 -6.40
N HIS A 119 7.34 -3.12 -6.08
CA HIS A 119 6.65 -1.81 -6.08
C HIS A 119 6.72 -1.07 -4.74
N CYS A 120 6.76 -1.80 -3.62
CA CYS A 120 6.83 -1.22 -2.27
C CYS A 120 8.26 -1.33 -1.68
N GLY A 121 9.03 -2.34 -2.06
CA GLY A 121 10.38 -2.57 -1.50
C GLY A 121 10.37 -3.10 -0.05
N CYS A 122 9.20 -3.45 0.48
CA CYS A 122 9.00 -3.80 1.88
C CYS A 122 9.64 -5.15 2.27
N PRO A 123 10.21 -5.27 3.48
CA PRO A 123 10.56 -6.56 4.07
C PRO A 123 9.29 -7.41 4.22
N LEU A 124 9.35 -8.68 3.85
CA LEU A 124 8.28 -9.64 4.15
C LEU A 124 8.75 -10.55 5.29
N VAL A 125 7.91 -10.73 6.31
CA VAL A 125 8.21 -11.49 7.53
C VAL A 125 7.23 -12.64 7.70
N GLU A 126 7.73 -13.78 8.18
CA GLU A 126 6.95 -15.02 8.35
C GLU A 126 6.19 -15.03 9.70
N GLU A 127 6.74 -14.37 10.72
CA GLU A 127 6.16 -14.27 12.08
C GLU A 127 5.32 -12.99 12.25
N THR A 128 4.24 -13.06 13.02
CA THR A 128 3.32 -11.93 13.24
C THR A 128 3.86 -10.87 14.19
N ASP A 129 4.79 -11.22 15.09
CA ASP A 129 5.39 -10.32 16.08
C ASP A 129 6.41 -9.34 15.48
N ALA A 130 6.91 -9.63 14.28
CA ALA A 130 7.79 -8.75 13.50
C ALA A 130 7.04 -7.78 12.57
N ALA A 131 5.69 -7.80 12.56
CA ALA A 131 4.89 -7.16 11.52
C ALA A 131 4.50 -5.70 11.83
N ARG A 132 4.91 -4.76 10.98
CA ARG A 132 4.42 -3.37 10.98
C ARG A 132 3.05 -3.26 10.30
N PHE A 133 2.88 -4.02 9.22
CA PHE A 133 1.59 -4.25 8.56
C PHE A 133 1.31 -5.75 8.45
N ALA A 134 0.05 -6.11 8.47
CA ALA A 134 -0.41 -7.45 8.11
C ALA A 134 -1.42 -7.34 6.96
N VAL A 135 -1.27 -8.15 5.90
CA VAL A 135 -2.19 -8.16 4.75
C VAL A 135 -2.83 -9.54 4.64
N MET A 136 -4.15 -9.58 4.69
CA MET A 136 -4.94 -10.81 4.75
C MET A 136 -5.90 -10.91 3.59
N ALA A 137 -5.83 -11.99 2.81
CA ALA A 137 -6.79 -12.32 1.75
C ALA A 137 -7.89 -13.30 2.20
N ALA A 138 -7.73 -13.95 3.36
CA ALA A 138 -8.68 -14.88 3.97
C ALA A 138 -8.86 -14.63 5.48
N PRO A 139 -9.40 -13.46 5.90
CA PRO A 139 -9.50 -13.06 7.32
C PRO A 139 -10.47 -13.90 8.18
N SER A 140 -11.08 -14.95 7.61
CA SER A 140 -11.77 -16.00 8.37
C SER A 140 -10.80 -16.92 9.11
N GLU A 141 -9.56 -17.03 8.64
CA GLU A 141 -8.51 -17.93 9.17
C GLU A 141 -7.38 -17.16 9.88
N MET A 142 -7.58 -15.86 10.15
CA MET A 142 -6.54 -14.98 10.66
C MET A 142 -6.06 -15.36 12.08
N PRO A 143 -4.78 -15.06 12.42
CA PRO A 143 -4.30 -15.07 13.80
C PRO A 143 -5.14 -14.18 14.72
N ALA A 144 -5.13 -14.49 16.02
CA ALA A 144 -5.74 -13.62 17.02
C ALA A 144 -5.11 -12.22 16.99
N LEU A 145 -5.90 -11.17 17.21
CA LEU A 145 -5.43 -9.77 17.06
C LEU A 145 -4.26 -9.44 18.01
N GLY A 146 -4.18 -10.10 19.17
CA GLY A 146 -3.07 -9.99 20.12
C GLY A 146 -1.81 -10.78 19.76
N ALA A 147 -1.75 -11.44 18.60
CA ALA A 147 -0.52 -12.03 18.05
C ALA A 147 0.32 -11.03 17.24
N PHE A 148 -0.23 -9.84 16.96
CA PHE A 148 0.45 -8.73 16.31
C PHE A 148 0.94 -7.70 17.35
N PRO A 149 2.03 -6.95 17.07
CA PRO A 149 2.46 -5.83 17.87
C PRO A 149 1.33 -4.84 18.18
N LEU A 150 1.16 -4.52 19.47
CA LEU A 150 0.16 -3.54 19.94
C LEU A 150 0.77 -2.15 20.18
N GLY A 151 2.08 -2.01 19.94
CA GLY A 151 2.89 -0.90 20.43
C GLY A 151 3.05 -0.96 21.96
N SER A 152 3.40 0.17 22.56
CA SER A 152 3.48 0.35 24.00
C SER A 152 2.73 1.62 24.45
N GLU A 153 2.65 1.88 25.75
CA GLU A 153 2.04 3.14 26.24
C GLU A 153 2.87 4.38 25.84
N ALA A 154 4.20 4.23 25.75
CA ALA A 154 5.11 5.29 25.33
C ALA A 154 5.23 5.43 23.80
N TYR A 155 5.10 4.31 23.08
CA TYR A 155 5.19 4.21 21.62
C TYR A 155 3.98 3.44 21.08
N PRO A 156 2.75 3.99 21.18
CA PRO A 156 1.55 3.30 20.72
C PRO A 156 1.54 3.16 19.20
N ASP A 157 2.13 4.13 18.49
CA ASP A 157 2.23 4.14 17.04
C ASP A 157 2.94 2.91 16.47
N GLU A 158 3.84 2.25 17.21
CA GLU A 158 4.49 0.99 16.84
C GLU A 158 3.51 -0.19 16.62
N GLY A 159 2.27 -0.10 17.12
CA GLY A 159 1.24 -1.12 16.91
C GLY A 159 0.84 -1.32 15.44
N THR A 160 0.58 -2.57 15.05
CA THR A 160 0.39 -3.02 13.67
C THR A 160 -0.87 -2.43 13.02
N THR A 161 -0.78 -2.11 11.73
CA THR A 161 -1.97 -1.86 10.89
C THR A 161 -2.35 -3.14 10.13
N VAL A 162 -3.57 -3.64 10.35
CA VAL A 162 -4.06 -4.88 9.74
C VAL A 162 -5.00 -4.56 8.57
N ILE A 163 -4.60 -4.96 7.37
CA ILE A 163 -5.36 -4.81 6.12
C ILE A 163 -6.13 -6.11 5.85
N LEU A 164 -7.44 -6.06 6.04
CA LEU A 164 -8.38 -7.18 5.97
C LEU A 164 -9.16 -7.13 4.66
N GLN A 165 -8.80 -7.97 3.68
CA GLN A 165 -9.60 -8.12 2.47
C GLN A 165 -10.83 -9.01 2.75
N VAL A 166 -12.02 -8.42 2.64
CA VAL A 166 -13.29 -9.06 2.98
C VAL A 166 -14.22 -9.16 1.77
N PRO A 167 -15.05 -10.22 1.64
CA PRO A 167 -15.99 -10.35 0.53
C PRO A 167 -17.05 -9.25 0.41
N SER A 168 -17.27 -8.45 1.46
CA SER A 168 -18.23 -7.34 1.50
C SER A 168 -18.02 -6.45 2.72
N LEU A 169 -18.28 -5.15 2.58
CA LEU A 169 -18.37 -4.14 3.65
C LEU A 169 -19.82 -3.73 3.97
N GLU A 170 -20.80 -4.42 3.38
CA GLU A 170 -22.24 -4.12 3.48
C GLU A 170 -23.05 -5.30 4.06
N SER A 171 -22.39 -6.43 4.33
CA SER A 171 -23.00 -7.66 4.85
C SER A 171 -22.10 -8.35 5.87
N GLY A 172 -22.64 -9.36 6.56
CA GLY A 172 -22.03 -9.95 7.76
C GLY A 172 -22.69 -9.46 9.05
N GLU A 173 -22.08 -9.83 10.17
CA GLU A 173 -22.48 -9.37 11.51
C GLU A 173 -22.35 -7.84 11.61
N ALA A 174 -23.31 -7.21 12.29
CA ALA A 174 -23.28 -5.79 12.57
C ALA A 174 -22.65 -5.53 13.93
N VAL A 175 -21.80 -4.50 13.99
CA VAL A 175 -21.38 -3.86 15.24
C VAL A 175 -21.73 -2.39 15.23
N THR A 176 -21.99 -1.85 16.41
CA THR A 176 -22.19 -0.42 16.62
C THR A 176 -20.88 0.21 17.06
N LEU A 177 -20.30 1.05 16.21
CA LEU A 177 -19.09 1.82 16.49
C LEU A 177 -19.41 3.13 17.21
N ARG A 178 -18.55 3.55 18.15
CA ARG A 178 -18.52 4.88 18.78
C ARG A 178 -17.08 5.37 18.97
N GLY A 179 -16.89 6.65 19.32
CA GLY A 179 -15.58 7.24 19.61
C GLY A 179 -15.21 8.37 18.65
N PRO A 180 -13.93 8.80 18.61
CA PRO A 180 -13.47 9.90 17.76
C PRO A 180 -13.83 9.69 16.28
N GLY A 181 -14.35 10.72 15.62
CA GLY A 181 -14.80 10.64 14.22
C GLY A 181 -16.22 10.09 14.01
N ILE A 182 -16.95 9.81 15.10
CA ILE A 182 -18.36 9.41 15.10
C ILE A 182 -19.11 10.36 16.05
N GLU A 183 -20.19 10.99 15.57
CA GLU A 183 -20.98 11.97 16.33
C GLU A 183 -21.79 11.31 17.45
N ASP A 184 -22.58 10.30 17.08
CA ASP A 184 -23.35 9.47 18.01
C ASP A 184 -22.85 8.02 17.99
N CYS A 185 -23.26 7.27 16.97
CA CYS A 185 -22.86 5.90 16.69
C CYS A 185 -23.00 5.58 15.20
N ARG A 186 -22.34 4.52 14.73
CA ARG A 186 -22.39 4.05 13.35
C ARG A 186 -22.49 2.54 13.30
N GLU A 187 -23.48 1.99 12.60
CA GLU A 187 -23.48 0.56 12.26
C GLU A 187 -22.34 0.30 11.25
N PHE A 188 -21.55 -0.75 11.48
CA PHE A 188 -20.55 -1.24 10.56
C PHE A 188 -20.69 -2.76 10.36
N ARG A 189 -20.37 -3.24 9.16
CA ARG A 189 -20.47 -4.64 8.75
C ARG A 189 -19.22 -5.04 7.97
N ALA A 190 -18.78 -6.28 8.16
CA ALA A 190 -17.78 -6.91 7.32
C ALA A 190 -18.08 -8.41 7.21
N ALA A 191 -18.05 -8.94 5.99
CA ALA A 191 -18.26 -10.35 5.72
C ALA A 191 -16.95 -11.14 5.82
N GLY A 192 -17.02 -12.46 6.02
CA GLY A 192 -15.85 -13.35 5.90
C GLY A 192 -14.75 -13.16 6.97
N ILE A 193 -15.02 -12.43 8.05
CA ILE A 193 -14.15 -12.36 9.24
C ILE A 193 -14.49 -13.49 10.24
N ALA A 194 -13.53 -13.89 11.06
CA ALA A 194 -13.76 -14.88 12.12
C ALA A 194 -14.80 -14.40 13.15
N GLY A 195 -15.71 -15.28 13.59
CA GLY A 195 -16.79 -14.92 14.53
C GLY A 195 -16.34 -14.49 15.95
N SER A 196 -15.06 -14.61 16.28
CA SER A 196 -14.47 -14.07 17.52
C SER A 196 -13.83 -12.69 17.34
N PHE A 197 -13.70 -12.19 16.09
CA PHE A 197 -12.95 -11.00 15.72
C PHE A 197 -13.39 -9.75 16.49
N TRP A 198 -14.68 -9.41 16.43
CA TRP A 198 -15.19 -8.22 17.11
C TRP A 198 -15.10 -8.32 18.63
N LYS A 199 -15.20 -9.53 19.19
CA LYS A 199 -15.01 -9.76 20.63
C LYS A 199 -13.57 -9.51 21.05
N GLN A 200 -12.59 -10.04 20.30
CA GLN A 200 -11.17 -9.75 20.52
C GLN A 200 -10.89 -8.25 20.40
N ARG A 201 -11.38 -7.60 19.33
CA ARG A 201 -11.19 -6.16 19.12
C ARG A 201 -11.80 -5.31 20.25
N ARG A 202 -12.92 -5.74 20.83
CA ARG A 202 -13.51 -5.09 22.02
C ARG A 202 -12.69 -5.33 23.29
N GLU A 203 -12.17 -6.54 23.49
CA GLU A 203 -11.31 -6.88 24.64
C GLU A 203 -10.01 -6.04 24.66
N MET A 204 -9.51 -5.64 23.49
CA MET A 204 -8.35 -4.76 23.33
C MET A 204 -8.62 -3.28 23.67
N GLU A 205 -9.88 -2.84 23.81
CA GLU A 205 -10.19 -1.43 24.15
C GLU A 205 -9.62 -1.03 25.52
N ALA A 206 -9.51 -1.99 26.44
CA ALA A 206 -8.91 -1.80 27.76
C ALA A 206 -7.38 -1.58 27.73
N LEU A 207 -6.74 -1.70 26.57
CA LEU A 207 -5.29 -1.52 26.37
C LEU A 207 -4.93 -0.14 25.78
N PHE A 208 -5.92 0.67 25.39
CA PHE A 208 -5.69 1.98 24.76
C PHE A 208 -4.74 2.86 25.61
N PRO A 209 -3.65 3.42 25.04
CA PRO A 209 -3.42 3.69 23.60
C PRO A 209 -2.81 2.55 22.77
N GLN A 210 -2.50 1.41 23.39
CA GLN A 210 -2.02 0.22 22.67
C GLN A 210 -3.15 -0.42 21.85
N GLY A 211 -2.79 -1.14 20.80
CA GLY A 211 -3.73 -1.87 19.95
C GLY A 211 -3.25 -2.03 18.51
N VAL A 212 -4.14 -2.53 17.65
CA VAL A 212 -3.95 -2.55 16.20
C VAL A 212 -4.99 -1.65 15.53
N ASP A 213 -4.62 -1.04 14.42
CA ASP A 213 -5.52 -0.24 13.59
C ASP A 213 -6.01 -1.09 12.41
N LEU A 214 -7.33 -1.17 12.22
CA LEU A 214 -7.96 -2.08 11.26
C LEU A 214 -8.34 -1.32 10.00
N VAL A 215 -7.93 -1.81 8.83
CA VAL A 215 -8.38 -1.32 7.52
C VAL A 215 -9.03 -2.46 6.76
N PHE A 216 -10.32 -2.37 6.48
CA PHE A 216 -11.06 -3.36 5.72
C PHE A 216 -11.10 -2.95 4.25
N ALA A 217 -10.88 -3.89 3.33
CA ALA A 217 -10.86 -3.67 1.89
C ALA A 217 -11.81 -4.67 1.20
N SER A 218 -12.53 -4.24 0.16
CA SER A 218 -13.41 -5.13 -0.61
C SER A 218 -13.57 -4.61 -2.03
N GLY A 219 -13.08 -5.34 -3.02
CA GLY A 219 -13.07 -4.93 -4.43
C GLY A 219 -12.35 -3.60 -4.66
N ALA A 220 -13.10 -2.50 -4.73
CA ALA A 220 -12.60 -1.13 -4.91
C ALA A 220 -12.96 -0.17 -3.74
N SER A 221 -13.52 -0.70 -2.66
CA SER A 221 -13.98 0.04 -1.48
C SER A 221 -13.15 -0.31 -0.25
N LEU A 222 -13.08 0.61 0.71
CA LEU A 222 -12.44 0.39 2.01
C LEU A 222 -13.22 1.05 3.15
N ALA A 223 -12.98 0.59 4.37
CA ALA A 223 -13.34 1.25 5.62
C ALA A 223 -12.20 1.07 6.63
N ALA A 224 -12.24 1.77 7.76
CA ALA A 224 -11.27 1.57 8.83
C ALA A 224 -11.92 1.65 10.21
N VAL A 225 -11.33 0.96 11.19
CA VAL A 225 -11.69 0.99 12.61
C VAL A 225 -10.39 1.13 13.41
N PRO A 226 -9.91 2.36 13.65
CA PRO A 226 -8.75 2.62 14.50
C PRO A 226 -8.92 2.04 15.90
N ARG A 227 -7.82 1.80 16.61
CA ARG A 227 -7.76 1.30 18.00
C ARG A 227 -8.56 2.14 19.01
N SER A 228 -8.76 3.43 18.75
CA SER A 228 -9.54 4.37 19.57
C SER A 228 -11.07 4.24 19.42
N THR A 229 -11.55 3.39 18.50
CA THR A 229 -12.98 3.15 18.29
C THR A 229 -13.53 2.17 19.33
N GLU A 230 -14.66 2.47 19.94
CA GLU A 230 -15.44 1.52 20.74
C GLU A 230 -16.29 0.60 19.85
N VAL A 231 -16.37 -0.68 20.17
CA VAL A 231 -17.16 -1.69 19.47
C VAL A 231 -18.24 -2.25 20.39
N ARG A 232 -19.50 -2.13 19.98
CA ARG A 232 -20.68 -2.58 20.74
C ARG A 232 -21.53 -3.55 19.91
N PHE A 233 -22.23 -4.45 20.60
CA PHE A 233 -23.19 -5.42 20.07
C PHE A 233 -24.57 -5.10 20.65
#